data_AF-A0A2V6MPQ8-F1
#
_entry.id   AF-A0A2V6MPQ8-F1
#
_cell.length_a   1.000
_cell.length_b   1.000
_cell.length_c   1.000
_cell.angle_alpha   90.00
_cell.angle_beta   90.00
_cell.angle_gamma   90.00
#
_symmetry.space_group_name_H-M   'P 1'
#
loop_
_entity.id
_entity.type
_entity.pdbx_description
1 polymer ?
#
loop_
_entity_poly.entity_id
_entity_poly.type
_entity_poly.pdbx_seq_one_letter_code
_entity_poly.pdbx_strand_id
1 'polypeptide(L)'
;MRLRFADCVLDLRARQLERQGKIVPLEPKVYELLETLIKRRPAVVTNNELDELLWPQVYVARTSLTRLVSELRAALGDTPHGSHVIRTVYKTGYAFCAEVTCVPSQAASPATIELVWKKQPLPLGDGEHLAGRDAECSLVIDASTVSRHHARITVVS
;
A
#
# COMPACT_ATOMS: atom_id res chain seq x y z
N MET A 1 4.36 -3.64 -7.32
CA MET A 1 3.31 -4.04 -8.29
C MET A 1 2.00 -3.87 -7.56
N ARG A 2 1.06 -3.13 -8.14
CA ARG A 2 -0.25 -2.89 -7.53
C ARG A 2 -1.32 -3.65 -8.32
N LEU A 3 -2.20 -4.33 -7.60
CA LEU A 3 -3.29 -5.13 -8.17
C LEU A 3 -4.61 -4.48 -7.78
N ARG A 4 -5.43 -4.14 -8.76
CA ARG A 4 -6.77 -3.59 -8.56
C ARG A 4 -7.82 -4.66 -8.80
N PHE A 5 -8.79 -4.76 -7.90
CA PHE A 5 -9.93 -5.67 -7.99
C PHE A 5 -11.09 -5.11 -7.16
N ALA A 6 -12.32 -5.19 -7.67
CA ALA A 6 -13.48 -4.53 -7.04
C ALA A 6 -13.15 -3.08 -6.61
N ASP A 7 -13.45 -2.72 -5.37
CA ASP A 7 -13.14 -1.42 -4.75
C ASP A 7 -11.77 -1.38 -4.06
N CYS A 8 -10.92 -2.38 -4.30
CA CYS A 8 -9.66 -2.59 -3.59
C CYS A 8 -8.43 -2.43 -4.49
N VAL A 9 -7.34 -1.99 -3.87
CA VAL A 9 -6.00 -1.99 -4.46
C VAL A 9 -5.03 -2.64 -3.48
N LEU A 10 -4.39 -3.72 -3.90
CA LEU A 10 -3.34 -4.41 -3.15
C LEU A 10 -1.97 -3.99 -3.68
N ASP A 11 -1.16 -3.35 -2.84
CA ASP A 11 0.25 -3.10 -3.13
C ASP A 11 1.10 -4.25 -2.57
N LEU A 12 1.66 -5.06 -3.47
CA LEU A 12 2.48 -6.22 -3.11
C LEU A 12 3.85 -5.83 -2.54
N ARG A 13 4.36 -4.63 -2.86
CA ARG A 13 5.64 -4.15 -2.31
C ARG A 13 5.46 -3.59 -0.91
N ALA A 14 4.45 -2.75 -0.73
CA ALA A 14 4.12 -2.18 0.57
C ALA A 14 3.39 -3.17 1.50
N ARG A 15 2.97 -4.34 0.98
CA ARG A 15 2.10 -5.31 1.66
C ARG A 15 0.85 -4.64 2.26
N GLN A 16 0.24 -3.76 1.47
CA GLN A 16 -0.84 -2.89 1.93
C GLN A 16 -2.10 -3.10 1.09
N LEU A 17 -3.24 -3.18 1.76
CA LEU A 17 -4.55 -3.14 1.12
C LEU A 17 -5.14 -1.74 1.26
N GLU A 18 -5.65 -1.20 0.17
CA GLU A 18 -6.50 -0.03 0.15
C GLU A 18 -7.90 -0.43 -0.31
N ARG A 19 -8.93 0.11 0.33
CA ARG A 19 -10.32 -0.01 -0.11
C ARG A 19 -10.92 1.38 -0.22
N GLN A 20 -11.47 1.72 -1.37
CA GLN A 20 -12.04 3.04 -1.65
C GLN A 20 -11.08 4.19 -1.28
N GLY A 21 -9.77 4.00 -1.56
CA GLY A 21 -8.71 4.98 -1.29
C GLY A 21 -8.25 5.08 0.16
N LYS A 22 -8.79 4.26 1.08
CA LYS A 22 -8.36 4.22 2.49
C LYS A 22 -7.55 2.97 2.77
N ILE A 23 -6.48 3.11 3.56
CA ILE A 23 -5.67 1.98 4.01
C ILE A 23 -6.51 1.11 4.93
N VAL A 24 -6.57 -0.19 4.61
CA VAL A 24 -7.20 -1.21 5.44
C VAL A 24 -6.09 -2.10 6.00
N PRO A 25 -5.81 -2.05 7.31
CA PRO A 25 -4.79 -2.89 7.90
C PRO A 25 -5.21 -4.36 7.81
N LEU A 26 -4.30 -5.22 7.36
CA LEU A 26 -4.48 -6.66 7.35
C LEU A 26 -3.54 -7.32 8.34
N GLU A 27 -4.04 -8.27 9.12
CA GLU A 27 -3.17 -9.16 9.87
C GLU A 27 -2.24 -9.92 8.90
N PRO A 28 -1.02 -10.28 9.31
CA PRO A 28 -0.07 -10.96 8.43
C PRO A 28 -0.64 -12.20 7.75
N LYS A 29 -1.40 -13.03 8.48
CA LYS A 29 -2.03 -14.23 7.93
C LYS A 29 -3.22 -13.93 7.01
N VAL A 30 -3.97 -12.87 7.28
CA VAL A 30 -5.05 -12.42 6.38
C VAL A 30 -4.46 -11.96 5.05
N TYR A 31 -3.33 -11.23 5.09
CA TYR A 31 -2.60 -10.83 3.89
C TYR A 31 -2.08 -12.05 3.11
N GLU A 32 -1.44 -13.00 3.79
CA GLU A 32 -0.92 -14.22 3.14
C GLU A 32 -2.03 -15.04 2.48
N LEU A 33 -3.21 -15.15 3.12
CA LEU A 33 -4.38 -15.77 2.53
C LEU A 33 -4.81 -15.04 1.26
N LEU A 34 -4.96 -13.71 1.31
CA LEU A 34 -5.34 -12.90 0.15
C LEU A 34 -4.36 -13.07 -1.01
N GLU A 35 -3.06 -12.97 -0.73
CA GLU A 35 -2.00 -13.11 -1.73
C GLU A 35 -2.03 -14.52 -2.36
N THR A 36 -2.20 -15.56 -1.55
CA THR A 36 -2.27 -16.95 -2.01
C THR A 36 -3.45 -17.16 -2.95
N LEU A 37 -4.65 -16.70 -2.56
CA LEU A 37 -5.86 -16.83 -3.37
C LEU A 37 -5.73 -16.04 -4.69
N ILE A 38 -5.16 -14.83 -4.65
CA ILE A 38 -4.92 -14.01 -5.85
C ILE A 38 -3.91 -14.68 -6.80
N LYS A 39 -2.84 -15.29 -6.28
CA LYS A 39 -1.83 -15.99 -7.11
C LYS A 39 -2.38 -17.22 -7.81
N ARG A 40 -3.34 -17.91 -7.17
CA ARG A 40 -3.97 -19.13 -7.71
C ARG A 40 -5.25 -18.86 -8.49
N ARG A 41 -5.67 -17.59 -8.62
CA ARG A 41 -6.92 -17.23 -9.30
C ARG A 41 -6.97 -17.74 -10.75
N PRO A 42 -8.14 -18.17 -11.25
CA PRO A 42 -9.42 -18.31 -10.54
C PRO A 42 -9.60 -19.71 -9.90
N ALA A 43 -8.55 -20.52 -9.82
CA ALA A 43 -8.63 -21.88 -9.32
C ALA A 43 -8.98 -21.93 -7.82
N VAL A 44 -9.61 -23.04 -7.43
CA VAL A 44 -9.92 -23.32 -6.02
C VAL A 44 -8.64 -23.75 -5.33
N VAL A 45 -8.31 -23.09 -4.23
CA VAL A 45 -7.27 -23.54 -3.30
C VAL A 45 -7.95 -24.35 -2.21
N THR A 46 -7.55 -25.60 -2.06
CA THR A 46 -8.17 -26.52 -1.12
C THR A 46 -7.86 -26.15 0.33
N ASN A 47 -8.69 -26.60 1.27
CA ASN A 47 -8.44 -26.37 2.70
C ASN A 47 -7.06 -26.90 3.11
N ASN A 48 -6.67 -28.09 2.64
CA ASN A 48 -5.37 -28.69 2.96
C ASN A 48 -4.21 -27.84 2.41
N GLU A 49 -4.30 -27.37 1.17
CA GLU A 49 -3.27 -26.48 0.61
C GLU A 49 -3.18 -25.16 1.37
N LEU A 50 -4.32 -24.58 1.79
CA LEU A 50 -4.33 -23.37 2.60
C LEU A 50 -3.72 -23.61 3.98
N ASP A 51 -4.01 -24.74 4.60
CA ASP A 51 -3.43 -25.10 5.90
C ASP A 51 -1.91 -25.26 5.79
N GLU A 52 -1.41 -25.93 4.75
CA GLU A 52 0.03 -26.11 4.50
C GLU A 52 0.76 -24.79 4.15
N LEU A 53 0.14 -23.95 3.31
CA LEU A 53 0.74 -22.68 2.86
C LEU A 53 0.74 -21.62 3.96
N LEU A 54 -0.34 -21.55 4.76
CA LEU A 54 -0.49 -20.54 5.81
C LEU A 54 0.15 -20.98 7.13
N TRP A 55 0.21 -22.28 7.43
CA TRP A 55 0.78 -22.78 8.68
C TRP A 55 1.72 -23.97 8.43
N PRO A 56 2.85 -23.74 7.77
CA PRO A 56 3.85 -24.79 7.62
C PRO A 56 4.29 -25.26 9.01
N GLN A 57 4.12 -26.55 9.28
CA GLN A 57 4.56 -27.22 10.52
C GLN A 57 3.82 -26.83 11.81
N VAL A 58 2.63 -26.20 11.72
CA VAL A 58 1.81 -25.89 12.90
C VAL A 58 0.44 -26.54 12.78
N TYR A 59 0.05 -27.35 13.77
CA TYR A 59 -1.29 -27.92 13.82
C TYR A 59 -2.27 -26.85 14.32
N VAL A 60 -3.05 -26.28 13.40
CA VAL A 60 -4.02 -25.24 13.70
C VAL A 60 -5.44 -25.80 13.55
N ALA A 61 -6.33 -25.44 14.48
CA ALA A 61 -7.72 -25.87 14.40
C ALA A 61 -8.41 -25.27 13.16
N ARG A 62 -9.27 -26.06 12.51
CA ARG A 62 -10.03 -25.68 11.29
C ARG A 62 -10.86 -24.40 11.43
N THR A 63 -11.25 -24.04 12.65
CA THR A 63 -11.93 -22.77 12.97
C THR A 63 -11.09 -21.54 12.61
N SER A 64 -9.77 -21.68 12.57
CA SER A 64 -8.83 -20.59 12.28
C SER A 64 -8.89 -20.14 10.83
N LEU A 65 -9.00 -21.07 9.87
CA LEU A 65 -9.16 -20.73 8.46
C LEU A 65 -10.49 -20.01 8.19
N THR A 66 -11.58 -20.47 8.82
CA THR A 66 -12.89 -19.81 8.72
C THR A 66 -12.87 -18.39 9.30
N ARG A 67 -12.15 -18.17 10.42
CA ARG A 67 -11.94 -16.84 11.00
C ARG A 67 -11.18 -15.93 10.03
N LEU A 68 -10.04 -16.42 9.51
CA LEU A 68 -9.22 -15.70 8.54
C LEU A 68 -9.99 -15.29 7.29
N VAL A 69 -10.80 -16.18 6.74
CA VAL A 69 -11.65 -15.87 5.59
C VAL A 69 -12.72 -14.83 5.95
N SER A 70 -13.30 -14.91 7.14
CA SER A 70 -14.29 -13.92 7.61
C SER A 70 -13.68 -12.53 7.76
N GLU A 71 -12.48 -12.44 8.34
CA GLU A 71 -11.73 -11.18 8.48
C GLU A 71 -11.30 -10.63 7.13
N LEU A 72 -10.86 -11.51 6.22
CA LEU A 72 -10.52 -11.11 4.87
C LEU A 72 -11.74 -10.53 4.16
N ARG A 73 -12.90 -11.20 4.23
CA ARG A 73 -14.16 -10.68 3.65
C ARG A 73 -14.52 -9.31 4.22
N ALA A 74 -14.43 -9.14 5.55
CA ALA A 74 -14.71 -7.87 6.19
C ALA A 74 -13.78 -6.75 5.70
N ALA A 75 -12.47 -7.02 5.57
CA ALA A 75 -11.50 -6.07 5.05
C ALA A 75 -11.77 -5.68 3.60
N LEU A 76 -12.20 -6.64 2.77
CA LEU A 76 -12.55 -6.43 1.38
C LEU A 76 -13.93 -5.78 1.19
N GLY A 77 -14.75 -5.68 2.23
CA GLY A 77 -16.16 -5.31 2.13
C GLY A 77 -17.00 -6.35 1.37
N ASP A 78 -16.53 -7.59 1.31
CA ASP A 78 -17.19 -8.71 0.65
C ASP A 78 -18.17 -9.39 1.62
N THR A 79 -19.29 -9.88 1.12
CA THR A 79 -20.29 -10.57 1.95
C THR A 79 -20.52 -12.01 1.50
N PRO A 80 -20.89 -12.94 2.39
CA PRO A 80 -21.16 -14.33 2.02
C PRO A 80 -22.33 -14.50 1.04
N HIS A 81 -23.34 -13.62 1.14
CA HIS A 81 -24.57 -13.68 0.34
C HIS A 81 -24.45 -13.00 -1.03
N GLY A 82 -23.34 -12.30 -1.29
CA GLY A 82 -23.01 -11.65 -2.55
C GLY A 82 -21.51 -11.70 -2.83
N SER A 83 -20.87 -12.85 -2.62
CA SER A 83 -19.41 -12.98 -2.71
C SER A 83 -18.90 -12.73 -4.14
N HIS A 84 -18.49 -11.50 -4.39
CA HIS A 84 -17.94 -11.07 -5.68
C HIS A 84 -16.42 -11.26 -5.73
N VAL A 85 -15.76 -11.41 -4.57
CA VAL A 85 -14.30 -11.51 -4.48
C VAL A 85 -13.86 -12.91 -4.05
N ILE A 86 -14.41 -13.45 -2.95
CA ILE A 86 -14.01 -14.77 -2.42
C ILE A 86 -15.17 -15.74 -2.44
N ARG A 87 -15.12 -16.72 -3.35
CA ARG A 87 -16.10 -17.80 -3.42
C ARG A 87 -15.72 -18.95 -2.49
N THR A 88 -16.65 -19.34 -1.62
CA THR A 88 -16.54 -20.60 -0.84
C THR A 88 -16.95 -21.79 -1.71
N VAL A 89 -16.11 -22.81 -1.78
CA VAL A 89 -16.46 -24.12 -2.37
C VAL A 89 -16.66 -25.10 -1.24
N TYR A 90 -17.92 -25.47 -0.99
CA TYR A 90 -18.33 -26.23 0.19
C TYR A 90 -17.49 -27.49 0.39
N LYS A 91 -16.95 -27.66 1.61
CA LYS A 91 -16.02 -28.73 2.03
C LYS A 91 -14.69 -28.84 1.26
N THR A 92 -14.49 -28.10 0.17
CA THR A 92 -13.27 -28.16 -0.65
C THR A 92 -12.29 -27.06 -0.28
N GLY A 93 -12.71 -25.80 -0.27
CA GLY A 93 -11.78 -24.67 -0.10
C GLY A 93 -12.35 -23.34 -0.59
N TYR A 94 -11.47 -22.46 -1.06
CA TYR A 94 -11.79 -21.08 -1.43
C TYR A 94 -11.16 -20.69 -2.77
N ALA A 95 -11.83 -19.82 -3.52
CA ALA A 95 -11.32 -19.29 -4.77
C ALA A 95 -11.45 -17.76 -4.82
N PHE A 96 -10.45 -17.10 -5.40
CA PHE A 96 -10.54 -15.69 -5.75
C PHE A 96 -11.21 -15.56 -7.12
N CYS A 97 -12.35 -14.90 -7.18
CA CYS A 97 -13.18 -14.83 -8.39
C CYS A 97 -13.32 -13.42 -8.97
N ALA A 98 -12.88 -12.38 -8.26
CA ALA A 98 -12.87 -11.04 -8.83
C ALA A 98 -11.84 -10.91 -9.95
N GLU A 99 -12.16 -10.10 -10.94
CA GLU A 99 -11.20 -9.70 -11.98
C GLU A 99 -10.08 -8.86 -11.35
N VAL A 100 -8.84 -9.16 -11.73
CA VAL A 100 -7.66 -8.47 -11.20
C VAL A 100 -6.91 -7.82 -12.35
N THR A 101 -6.75 -6.50 -12.27
CA THR A 101 -5.95 -5.72 -13.21
C THR A 101 -4.67 -5.24 -12.55
N CYS A 102 -3.54 -5.36 -13.24
CA CYS A 102 -2.29 -4.73 -12.81
C CYS A 102 -2.37 -3.23 -13.07
N VAL A 103 -2.21 -2.41 -12.03
CA VAL A 103 -2.08 -0.97 -12.17
C VAL A 103 -0.63 -0.56 -11.89
N PRO A 104 -0.10 0.47 -12.59
CA PRO A 104 1.22 0.96 -12.32
C PRO A 104 1.31 1.29 -10.83
N SER A 105 2.38 0.80 -10.19
CA SER A 105 2.74 1.27 -8.86
C SER A 105 2.93 2.76 -9.04
N GLN A 106 2.03 3.59 -8.50
CA GLN A 106 2.27 5.02 -8.42
C GLN A 106 3.64 5.10 -7.75
N ALA A 107 4.67 5.46 -8.53
CA ALA A 107 5.99 5.68 -7.97
C ALA A 107 5.71 6.64 -6.83
N ALA A 108 6.18 6.30 -5.63
CA ALA A 108 6.23 7.29 -4.56
C ALA A 108 6.78 8.54 -5.23
N SER A 109 5.98 9.61 -5.30
CA SER A 109 6.45 10.89 -5.84
C SER A 109 7.81 11.08 -5.19
N PRO A 110 8.90 11.26 -5.96
CA PRO A 110 10.25 11.30 -5.40
C PRO A 110 10.18 12.23 -4.20
N ALA A 111 10.61 11.73 -3.03
CA ALA A 111 10.48 12.43 -1.78
C ALA A 111 11.03 13.85 -1.99
N THR A 112 10.13 14.81 -2.17
CA THR A 112 10.52 16.16 -2.52
C THR A 112 10.87 16.79 -1.20
N ILE A 113 12.16 17.10 -1.02
CA ILE A 113 12.59 17.86 0.15
C ILE A 113 12.02 19.27 -0.06
N GLU A 114 11.12 19.70 0.80
CA GLU A 114 10.53 21.04 0.72
C GLU A 114 11.00 21.88 1.90
N LEU A 115 11.45 23.11 1.61
CA LEU A 115 11.72 24.12 2.61
C LEU A 115 10.47 24.97 2.80
N VAL A 116 9.97 25.09 4.03
CA VAL A 116 8.76 25.88 4.32
C VAL A 116 9.14 27.26 4.81
N TRP A 117 8.84 28.29 4.02
CA TRP A 117 9.01 29.70 4.42
C TRP A 117 7.67 30.42 4.42
N LYS A 118 7.30 31.12 5.51
CA LYS A 118 5.97 31.76 5.68
C LYS A 118 4.78 30.85 5.32
N LYS A 119 4.88 29.54 5.62
CA LYS A 119 3.89 28.49 5.26
C LYS A 119 3.76 28.21 3.75
N GLN A 120 4.65 28.74 2.93
CA GLN A 120 4.74 28.40 1.51
C GLN A 120 5.84 27.34 1.35
N PRO A 121 5.53 26.17 0.77
CA PRO A 121 6.54 25.16 0.46
C PRO A 121 7.36 25.59 -0.75
N LEU A 122 8.68 25.47 -0.64
CA LEU A 122 9.65 25.67 -1.71
C LEU A 122 10.31 24.32 -1.99
N PRO A 123 10.04 23.68 -3.15
CA PRO A 123 10.64 22.39 -3.47
C PRO A 123 12.15 22.55 -3.72
N LEU A 124 12.94 21.73 -3.06
CA LEU A 124 14.37 21.61 -3.26
C LEU A 124 14.65 20.36 -4.09
N GLY A 125 15.13 20.56 -5.32
CA GLY A 125 15.73 19.49 -6.12
C GLY A 125 17.17 19.20 -5.69
N ASP A 126 17.79 18.19 -6.28
CA ASP A 126 19.20 17.87 -6.04
C ASP A 126 20.10 19.05 -6.44
N GLY A 127 21.15 19.28 -5.65
CA GLY A 127 22.11 20.35 -5.87
C GLY A 127 22.17 21.39 -4.75
N GLU A 128 22.79 22.52 -5.07
CA GLU A 128 23.08 23.59 -4.12
C GLU A 128 22.05 24.72 -4.24
N HIS A 129 21.45 25.08 -3.11
CA HIS A 129 20.46 26.15 -3.00
C HIS A 129 20.97 27.23 -2.06
N LEU A 130 21.09 28.46 -2.56
CA LEU A 130 21.50 29.60 -1.75
C LEU A 130 20.25 30.33 -1.24
N ALA A 131 20.12 30.44 0.08
CA ALA A 131 19.09 31.20 0.75
C ALA A 131 19.63 32.56 1.18
N GLY A 132 18.92 33.62 0.84
CA GLY A 132 19.35 34.97 1.15
C GLY A 132 18.39 36.04 0.62
N ARG A 133 18.68 37.30 0.92
CA ARG A 133 17.84 38.43 0.50
C ARG A 133 18.10 38.86 -0.95
N ASP A 134 19.21 38.42 -1.55
CA ASP A 134 19.55 38.80 -2.92
C ASP A 134 18.64 38.13 -3.94
N ALA A 135 18.36 38.81 -5.05
CA ALA A 135 17.53 38.28 -6.14
C ALA A 135 18.22 37.12 -6.89
N GLU A 136 19.55 37.03 -6.78
CA GLU A 136 20.35 35.95 -7.35
C GLU A 136 20.31 34.66 -6.49
N CYS A 137 19.71 34.69 -5.30
CA CYS A 137 19.55 33.52 -4.46
C CYS A 137 18.46 32.56 -4.99
N SER A 138 18.76 31.26 -4.97
CA SER A 138 17.79 30.20 -5.29
C SER A 138 16.56 30.23 -4.36
N LEU A 139 16.75 30.71 -3.12
CA LEU A 139 15.70 30.88 -2.12
C LEU A 139 15.72 32.33 -1.59
N VAL A 140 14.93 33.19 -2.23
CA VAL A 140 14.85 34.61 -1.85
C VAL A 140 14.02 34.77 -0.58
N ILE A 141 14.67 35.25 0.48
CA ILE A 141 14.03 35.58 1.75
C ILE A 141 14.00 37.10 1.90
N ASP A 142 12.87 37.69 1.54
CA ASP A 142 12.61 39.12 1.73
C ASP A 142 12.30 39.43 3.20
N ALA A 143 13.36 39.50 4.00
CA ALA A 143 13.36 39.95 5.38
C ALA A 143 14.64 40.73 5.67
N SER A 144 14.51 41.91 6.28
CA SER A 144 15.64 42.79 6.62
C SER A 144 16.62 42.18 7.62
N THR A 145 16.19 41.16 8.36
CA THR A 145 17.01 40.38 9.31
C THR A 145 17.88 39.31 8.63
N VAL A 146 17.77 39.16 7.30
CA VAL A 146 18.45 38.13 6.52
C VAL A 146 19.55 38.75 5.66
N SER A 147 20.74 38.15 5.72
CA SER A 147 21.91 38.55 4.93
C SER A 147 21.66 38.36 3.43
N ARG A 148 22.42 39.06 2.57
CA ARG A 148 22.33 38.90 1.11
C ARG A 148 22.55 37.44 0.69
N HIS A 149 23.51 36.77 1.32
CA HIS A 149 23.75 35.33 1.25
C HIS A 149 23.74 34.79 2.68
N HIS A 150 22.64 34.18 3.11
CA HIS A 150 22.42 33.84 4.52
C HIS A 150 22.75 32.39 4.85
N ALA A 151 22.29 31.45 4.03
CA ALA A 151 22.53 30.03 4.25
C ALA A 151 22.66 29.31 2.91
N ARG A 152 23.46 28.25 2.90
CA ARG A 152 23.61 27.37 1.74
C ARG A 152 23.13 25.99 2.11
N ILE A 153 22.25 25.44 1.29
CA ILE A 153 21.59 24.15 1.50
C ILE A 153 21.98 23.24 0.34
N THR A 154 22.64 22.14 0.64
CA THR A 154 22.99 21.13 -0.36
C THR A 154 22.09 19.93 -0.18
N VAL A 155 21.32 19.60 -1.21
CA VAL A 155 20.52 18.38 -1.26
C VAL A 155 21.30 17.35 -2.08
N VAL A 156 21.63 16.23 -1.45
CA VAL A 156 22.29 15.09 -2.08
C VAL A 156 21.40 13.87 -1.85
N SER A 157 20.77 13.38 -2.91
CA SER A 157 19.97 12.16 -2.93
C SER A 157 20.81 10.89 -2.92
#